data_AF-A0A967SBG1-F1
#
_entry.id   AF-A0A967SBG1-F1
#
_cell.length_a   1.000
_cell.length_b   1.000
_cell.length_c   1.000
_cell.angle_alpha   90.00
_cell.angle_beta   90.00
_cell.angle_gamma   90.00
#
_symmetry.space_group_name_H-M   'P 1'
#
loop_
_entity.id
_entity.type
_entity.pdbx_description
1 polymer ?
#
loop_
_entity_poly.entity_id
_entity_poly.type
_entity_poly.pdbx_seq_one_letter_code
_entity_poly.pdbx_strand_id
1 'polypeptide(L)'
;MLAGAGILGAAAVAVAQSPDSPLLVDPSWVAERLEDPALVLLHVGPEEDYATEHLPGAVHVKLATLSAPEDHDGGSRLSLQMPEPAALAAALEALGIGDGSRVVVYYGTDWVTASTRVIYTLDWIGLGDRVSLLDGGMQRWKAEGHPVTTAVRTPDRGSLTPRPRPERVVTADWVRARLDSAGYRIIDARAPVHYDGIQPTYLHRTPVRKGHIPGAANVPFSAIVDEALRIRPVEELR
;
A
#
# COMPACT_ATOMS: atom_id res chain seq x y z
N MET A 1 -2.44 35.74 -35.84
CA MET A 1 -3.67 35.27 -35.15
C MET A 1 -3.99 33.91 -35.74
N LEU A 2 -3.96 32.75 -35.09
CA LEU A 2 -3.74 32.28 -33.72
C LEU A 2 -2.93 30.95 -33.85
N ALA A 3 -1.77 30.74 -33.21
CA ALA A 3 -1.60 30.04 -31.92
C ALA A 3 -2.66 28.95 -31.67
N GLY A 4 -2.40 27.64 -31.62
CA GLY A 4 -1.34 26.92 -30.95
C GLY A 4 -1.98 26.09 -29.81
N ALA A 5 -1.87 24.77 -29.86
CA ALA A 5 -2.05 23.89 -28.70
C ALA A 5 -1.47 22.50 -29.02
N GLY A 6 -0.19 22.33 -28.73
CA GLY A 6 0.46 21.04 -28.75
C GLY A 6 -0.08 20.17 -27.61
N ILE A 7 -0.46 18.94 -27.93
CA ILE A 7 -0.83 17.92 -26.95
C ILE A 7 0.47 17.42 -26.34
N LEU A 8 0.78 17.90 -25.13
CA LEU A 8 1.79 17.31 -24.27
C LEU A 8 1.23 15.98 -23.72
N GLY A 9 1.66 14.88 -24.32
CA GLY A 9 1.47 13.55 -23.73
C GLY A 9 2.27 13.47 -22.44
N ALA A 10 1.58 13.32 -21.30
CA ALA A 10 2.23 12.98 -20.05
C ALA A 10 2.74 11.54 -20.16
N ALA A 11 4.02 11.38 -20.49
CA ALA A 11 4.70 10.11 -20.31
C ALA A 11 4.68 9.78 -18.81
N ALA A 12 4.18 8.59 -18.46
CA ALA A 12 4.34 8.06 -17.11
C ALA A 12 5.85 7.91 -16.87
N VAL A 13 6.42 8.81 -16.06
CA VAL A 13 7.77 8.64 -15.56
C VAL A 13 7.69 7.48 -14.58
N ALA A 14 8.18 6.31 -15.00
CA ALA A 14 8.47 5.23 -14.08
C ALA A 14 9.50 5.78 -13.08
N VAL A 15 9.09 5.89 -11.82
CA VAL A 15 10.00 6.29 -10.75
C VAL A 15 10.94 5.11 -10.53
N ALA A 16 12.15 5.19 -11.07
CA ALA A 16 13.20 4.27 -10.69
C ALA A 16 13.50 4.50 -9.21
N GLN A 17 13.24 3.50 -8.38
CA GLN A 17 13.64 3.52 -6.99
C GLN A 17 15.16 3.63 -6.91
N SER A 18 15.67 4.36 -5.92
CA SER A 18 17.11 4.42 -5.68
C SER A 18 17.63 3.00 -5.41
N PRO A 19 18.83 2.62 -5.91
CA PRO A 19 19.40 1.29 -5.67
C PRO A 19 19.50 0.94 -4.18
N ASP A 20 19.61 1.96 -3.32
CA ASP A 20 19.69 1.82 -1.86
C ASP A 20 18.33 1.67 -1.16
N SER A 21 17.22 1.68 -1.89
CA SER A 21 15.85 1.54 -1.35
C SER A 21 14.95 0.86 -2.38
N PRO A 22 15.18 -0.44 -2.68
CA PRO A 22 14.33 -1.17 -3.60
C PRO A 22 12.92 -1.38 -3.01
N LEU A 23 11.94 -1.55 -3.89
CA LEU A 23 10.54 -1.72 -3.46
C LEU A 23 10.37 -3.02 -2.68
N LEU A 24 11.15 -4.05 -3.01
CA LEU A 24 11.19 -5.32 -2.29
C LEU A 24 12.55 -5.45 -1.60
N VAL A 25 12.53 -5.74 -0.30
CA VAL A 25 13.71 -6.09 0.48
C VAL A 25 13.55 -7.50 1.05
N ASP A 26 14.67 -8.20 1.20
CA ASP A 26 14.71 -9.51 1.83
C ASP A 26 14.96 -9.40 3.36
N PRO A 27 14.80 -10.52 4.12
CA PRO A 27 15.04 -10.51 5.55
C PRO A 27 16.47 -10.10 5.94
N SER A 28 17.50 -10.52 5.18
CA SER A 28 18.89 -10.15 5.49
C SER A 28 19.12 -8.64 5.40
N TRP A 29 18.55 -7.98 4.39
CA TRP A 29 18.63 -6.53 4.24
C TRP A 29 18.07 -5.80 5.46
N VAL A 30 16.96 -6.28 6.01
CA VAL A 30 16.33 -5.69 7.21
C VAL A 30 17.15 -6.01 8.46
N ALA A 31 17.63 -7.26 8.61
CA ALA A 31 18.41 -7.70 9.75
C ALA A 31 19.70 -6.89 9.93
N GLU A 32 20.40 -6.58 8.83
CA GLU A 32 21.60 -5.73 8.81
C GLU A 32 21.35 -4.28 9.24
N ARG A 33 20.08 -3.84 9.30
CA ARG A 33 19.68 -2.44 9.52
C ARG A 33 18.80 -2.25 10.75
N LEU A 34 18.64 -3.27 11.59
CA LEU A 34 17.83 -3.17 12.82
C LEU A 34 18.30 -2.06 13.77
N GLU A 35 19.57 -1.68 13.71
CA GLU A 35 20.16 -0.61 14.52
C GLU A 35 20.17 0.76 13.80
N ASP A 36 19.71 0.84 12.55
CA ASP A 36 19.63 2.10 11.81
C ASP A 36 18.53 2.99 12.41
N PRO A 37 18.84 4.17 12.98
CA PRO A 37 17.84 5.05 13.57
C PRO A 37 16.86 5.63 12.54
N ALA A 38 17.18 5.58 11.25
CA ALA A 38 16.28 5.99 10.18
C ALA A 38 15.28 4.90 9.78
N LEU A 39 15.49 3.64 10.17
CA LEU A 39 14.62 2.53 9.82
C LEU A 39 13.34 2.56 10.67
N VAL A 40 12.19 2.54 10.00
CA VAL A 40 10.87 2.36 10.62
C VAL A 40 10.25 1.09 10.07
N LEU A 41 9.97 0.13 10.94
CA LEU A 41 9.34 -1.13 10.60
C LEU A 41 7.84 -1.07 10.94
N LEU A 42 6.99 -1.27 9.94
CA LEU A 42 5.53 -1.28 10.12
C LEU A 42 4.98 -2.70 9.97
N HIS A 43 4.40 -3.22 11.05
CA HIS A 43 3.66 -4.48 11.04
C HIS A 43 2.21 -4.23 10.62
N VAL A 44 1.77 -4.94 9.58
CA VAL A 44 0.38 -4.91 9.10
C VAL A 44 -0.27 -6.27 9.32
N GLY A 45 -1.35 -6.29 10.10
CA GLY A 45 -2.04 -7.51 10.46
C GLY A 45 -2.93 -7.35 11.69
N PRO A 46 -3.49 -8.45 12.21
CA PRO A 46 -4.18 -8.48 13.49
C PRO A 46 -3.27 -7.99 14.61
N GLU A 47 -3.84 -7.33 15.61
CA GLU A 47 -3.06 -6.84 16.76
C GLU A 47 -2.56 -8.01 17.61
N GLU A 48 -3.30 -9.13 17.60
CA GLU A 48 -2.97 -10.37 18.28
C GLU A 48 -1.72 -11.05 17.69
N ASP A 49 -1.56 -11.02 16.37
CA ASP A 49 -0.39 -11.55 15.67
C ASP A 49 0.84 -10.75 16.08
N TYR A 50 0.76 -9.41 16.03
CA TYR A 50 1.82 -8.52 16.49
C TYR A 50 2.15 -8.75 17.98
N ALA A 51 1.14 -8.83 18.85
CA ALA A 51 1.37 -9.06 20.28
C ALA A 51 2.04 -10.41 20.58
N THR A 52 1.79 -11.42 19.75
CA THR A 52 2.40 -12.75 19.87
C THR A 52 3.87 -12.73 19.47
N GLU A 53 4.19 -12.10 18.33
CA GLU A 53 5.55 -11.95 17.84
C GLU A 53 5.62 -10.92 16.69
N HIS A 54 6.69 -10.14 16.67
CA HIS A 54 6.98 -9.18 15.61
C HIS A 54 8.48 -8.99 15.42
N LEU A 55 8.86 -8.34 14.31
CA LEU A 55 10.25 -7.93 14.08
C LEU A 55 10.71 -6.95 15.18
N PRO A 56 11.94 -7.07 15.70
CA PRO A 56 12.51 -6.11 16.65
C PRO A 56 12.41 -4.67 16.16
N GLY A 57 11.84 -3.78 17.00
CA GLY A 57 11.68 -2.36 16.68
C GLY A 57 10.47 -2.03 15.79
N ALA A 58 9.69 -3.01 15.36
CA ALA A 58 8.46 -2.76 14.60
C ALA A 58 7.38 -2.06 15.42
N VAL A 59 6.49 -1.36 14.71
CA VAL A 59 5.29 -0.73 15.25
C VAL A 59 4.08 -1.28 14.49
N HIS A 60 3.02 -1.63 15.21
CA HIS A 60 1.76 -2.04 14.61
C HIS A 60 1.05 -0.86 13.94
N VAL A 61 0.56 -1.06 12.71
CA VAL A 61 -0.24 -0.05 12.01
C VAL A 61 -1.58 -0.62 11.55
N LYS A 62 -2.65 0.12 11.85
CA LYS A 62 -4.01 -0.18 11.40
C LYS A 62 -4.31 0.62 10.15
N LEU A 63 -4.95 0.01 9.16
CA LEU A 63 -5.37 0.72 7.94
C LEU A 63 -6.27 1.93 8.25
N ALA A 64 -7.15 1.79 9.24
CA ALA A 64 -8.02 2.86 9.71
C ALA A 64 -7.24 4.09 10.22
N THR A 65 -6.03 3.89 10.77
CA THR A 65 -5.15 4.99 11.21
C THR A 65 -4.63 5.83 10.04
N LEU A 66 -4.55 5.23 8.84
CA LEU A 66 -4.00 5.84 7.64
C LEU A 66 -5.07 6.23 6.60
N SER A 67 -6.35 6.13 6.94
CA SER A 67 -7.46 6.43 6.06
C SER A 67 -8.35 7.54 6.61
N ALA A 68 -9.09 8.20 5.72
CA ALA A 68 -10.17 9.08 6.14
C ALA A 68 -11.19 8.31 7.00
N PRO A 69 -11.82 8.97 7.99
CA PRO A 69 -12.94 8.39 8.71
C PRO A 69 -14.02 7.90 7.74
N GLU A 70 -14.56 6.72 8.00
CA GLU A 70 -15.64 6.17 7.21
C GLU A 70 -16.95 6.84 7.62
N ASP A 71 -17.69 7.37 6.64
CA ASP A 71 -19.00 7.97 6.86
C ASP A 71 -20.10 6.93 6.63
N HIS A 72 -20.52 6.28 7.72
CA HIS A 72 -21.55 5.24 7.66
C HIS A 72 -22.97 5.81 7.52
N ASP A 73 -23.17 7.10 7.84
CA ASP A 73 -24.51 7.70 7.99
C ASP A 73 -24.82 8.78 6.92
N GLY A 74 -23.81 9.37 6.27
CA GLY A 74 -23.93 10.54 5.38
C GLY A 74 -23.84 10.28 3.87
N GLY A 75 -23.86 9.01 3.43
CA GLY A 75 -24.14 8.63 2.04
C GLY A 75 -22.95 8.17 1.18
N SER A 76 -21.70 8.44 1.61
CA SER A 76 -20.51 7.85 0.97
C SER A 76 -20.05 6.60 1.73
N ARG A 77 -20.46 5.42 1.26
CA ARG A 77 -20.08 4.12 1.86
C ARG A 77 -18.63 3.69 1.60
N LEU A 78 -17.78 4.56 1.05
CA LEU A 78 -16.43 4.19 0.60
C LEU A 78 -15.49 3.98 1.80
N SER A 79 -14.73 2.88 1.77
CA SER A 79 -13.73 2.54 2.77
C SER A 79 -12.33 2.95 2.35
N LEU A 80 -11.45 3.09 3.34
CA LEU A 80 -10.00 3.31 3.17
C LEU A 80 -9.64 4.52 2.29
N GLN A 81 -10.47 5.55 2.19
CA GLN A 81 -10.16 6.73 1.37
C GLN A 81 -8.89 7.43 1.86
N MET A 82 -8.19 8.14 0.97
CA MET A 82 -7.05 8.96 1.40
C MET A 82 -7.55 10.07 2.35
N PRO A 83 -6.94 10.23 3.54
CA PRO A 83 -7.29 11.32 4.45
C PRO A 83 -6.69 12.64 3.96
N GLU A 84 -7.05 13.74 4.64
CA GLU A 84 -6.37 15.02 4.45
C GLU A 84 -4.86 14.87 4.70
N PRO A 85 -3.99 15.45 3.84
CA PRO A 85 -2.53 15.27 3.95
C PRO A 85 -1.96 15.60 5.33
N ALA A 86 -2.47 16.64 5.99
CA ALA A 86 -2.03 17.02 7.34
C ALA A 86 -2.41 15.98 8.40
N ALA A 87 -3.61 15.38 8.28
CA ALA A 87 -4.05 14.32 9.17
C ALA A 87 -3.23 13.04 8.96
N LEU A 88 -2.93 12.69 7.69
CA LEU A 88 -2.04 11.58 7.38
C LEU A 88 -0.65 11.80 7.96
N ALA A 89 -0.08 12.99 7.76
CA ALA A 89 1.25 13.32 8.27
C ALA A 89 1.29 13.19 9.79
N ALA A 90 0.30 13.73 10.51
CA ALA A 90 0.23 13.63 11.96
C ALA A 90 0.12 12.18 12.46
N ALA A 91 -0.58 11.30 11.74
CA ALA A 91 -0.68 9.89 12.05
C ALA A 91 0.64 9.15 11.80
N LEU A 92 1.33 9.42 10.69
CA LEU A 92 2.64 8.85 10.36
C LEU A 92 3.73 9.30 11.35
N GLU A 93 3.73 10.58 11.74
CA GLU A 93 4.63 11.10 12.77
C GLU A 93 4.45 10.37 14.11
N ALA A 94 3.22 10.02 14.48
CA ALA A 94 2.94 9.25 15.70
C ALA A 94 3.48 7.80 15.63
N LEU A 95 3.73 7.29 14.42
CA LEU A 95 4.41 6.01 14.18
C LEU A 95 5.94 6.17 14.09
N GLY A 96 6.48 7.37 14.35
CA GLY A 96 7.91 7.67 14.28
C GLY A 96 8.45 7.96 12.89
N ILE A 97 7.56 8.17 11.91
CA ILE A 97 7.96 8.46 10.53
C ILE A 97 8.19 9.95 10.35
N GLY A 98 9.33 10.31 9.78
CA GLY A 98 9.68 11.68 9.41
C GLY A 98 10.39 11.79 8.06
N ASP A 99 10.85 12.99 7.75
CA ASP A 99 11.48 13.33 6.48
C ASP A 99 12.79 12.57 6.21
N GLY A 100 13.44 12.02 7.24
CA GLY A 100 14.64 11.19 7.12
C GLY A 100 14.37 9.67 7.14
N SER A 101 13.13 9.24 7.39
CA SER A 101 12.84 7.82 7.60
C SER A 101 12.94 7.00 6.32
N ARG A 102 13.34 5.74 6.49
CA ARG A 102 13.18 4.64 5.54
C ARG A 102 12.19 3.65 6.13
N VAL A 103 11.09 3.43 5.43
CA VAL A 103 9.97 2.63 5.93
C VAL A 103 9.99 1.26 5.29
N VAL A 104 10.00 0.21 6.09
CA VAL A 104 9.77 -1.16 5.63
C VAL A 104 8.43 -1.62 6.18
N VAL A 105 7.51 -1.91 5.27
CA VAL A 105 6.21 -2.49 5.59
C VAL A 105 6.32 -4.01 5.48
N TYR A 106 5.76 -4.73 6.43
CA TYR A 106 5.64 -6.18 6.34
C TYR A 106 4.29 -6.63 6.88
N TYR A 107 3.86 -7.79 6.40
CA TYR A 107 2.64 -8.45 6.85
C TYR A 107 2.96 -9.60 7.79
N GLY A 108 1.98 -9.92 8.64
CA GLY A 108 1.87 -11.23 9.27
C GLY A 108 1.57 -12.32 8.23
N THR A 109 0.41 -12.97 8.33
CA THR A 109 0.01 -14.08 7.44
C THR A 109 -0.41 -13.58 6.04
N ASP A 110 -1.69 -13.62 5.69
CA ASP A 110 -2.22 -13.34 4.34
C ASP A 110 -2.53 -11.85 4.09
N TRP A 111 -1.81 -10.95 4.77
CA TRP A 111 -2.07 -9.51 4.80
C TRP A 111 -1.31 -8.70 3.72
N VAL A 112 -0.95 -9.34 2.61
CA VAL A 112 -0.21 -8.70 1.48
C VAL A 112 -0.98 -7.52 0.90
N THR A 113 -2.28 -7.66 0.69
CA THR A 113 -3.13 -6.61 0.09
C THR A 113 -3.26 -5.39 1.01
N ALA A 114 -3.38 -5.61 2.32
CA ALA A 114 -3.37 -4.53 3.31
C ALA A 114 -2.00 -3.84 3.39
N SER A 115 -0.91 -4.60 3.32
CA SER A 115 0.45 -4.04 3.36
C SER A 115 0.77 -3.20 2.13
N THR A 116 0.39 -3.68 0.95
CA THR A 116 0.53 -2.92 -0.30
C THR A 116 -0.40 -1.69 -0.31
N ARG A 117 -1.55 -1.74 0.38
CA ARG A 117 -2.37 -0.53 0.63
C ARG A 117 -1.63 0.49 1.51
N VAL A 118 -0.95 0.07 2.57
CA VAL A 118 -0.09 0.96 3.38
C VAL A 118 0.99 1.59 2.51
N ILE A 119 1.71 0.80 1.72
CA ILE A 119 2.75 1.30 0.80
C ILE A 119 2.18 2.32 -0.17
N TYR A 120 1.02 2.05 -0.77
CA TYR A 120 0.35 2.98 -1.69
C TYR A 120 -0.05 4.30 -1.00
N THR A 121 -0.51 4.26 0.26
CA THR A 121 -0.77 5.48 1.04
C THR A 121 0.51 6.26 1.34
N LEU A 122 1.62 5.57 1.63
CA LEU A 122 2.92 6.21 1.83
C LEU A 122 3.48 6.82 0.53
N ASP A 123 3.32 6.14 -0.61
CA ASP A 123 3.63 6.72 -1.93
C ASP A 123 2.79 7.98 -2.18
N TRP A 124 1.49 7.90 -1.91
CA TRP A 124 0.57 9.02 -2.11
C TRP A 124 0.95 10.26 -1.31
N ILE A 125 1.44 10.13 -0.07
CA ILE A 125 1.87 11.30 0.73
C ILE A 125 3.28 11.81 0.37
N GLY A 126 3.97 11.15 -0.56
CA GLY A 126 5.28 11.54 -1.08
C GLY A 126 6.48 10.78 -0.52
N LEU A 127 6.27 9.65 0.17
CA LEU A 127 7.34 8.82 0.74
C LEU A 127 7.80 7.67 -0.18
N GLY A 128 7.15 7.44 -1.32
CA GLY A 128 7.28 6.21 -2.11
C GLY A 128 8.71 5.74 -2.39
N ASP A 129 9.64 6.67 -2.61
CA ASP A 129 11.04 6.36 -2.95
C ASP A 129 11.87 5.83 -1.75
N ARG A 130 11.24 5.77 -0.57
CA ARG A 130 11.83 5.38 0.72
C ARG A 130 10.99 4.31 1.44
N VAL A 131 10.11 3.66 0.70
CA VAL A 131 9.20 2.64 1.22
C VAL A 131 9.49 1.33 0.52
N SER A 132 9.70 0.28 1.32
CA SER A 132 9.92 -1.08 0.85
C SER A 132 8.92 -2.03 1.49
N LEU A 133 8.66 -3.15 0.83
CA LEU A 133 7.97 -4.32 1.35
C LEU A 133 9.01 -5.37 1.74
N LEU A 134 8.91 -5.94 2.94
CA LEU A 134 9.64 -7.15 3.28
C LEU A 134 9.01 -8.34 2.55
N ASP A 135 9.68 -8.82 1.51
CA ASP A 135 9.17 -9.88 0.65
C ASP A 135 9.14 -11.23 1.38
N GLY A 136 7.95 -11.83 1.46
CA GLY A 136 7.67 -13.03 2.25
C GLY A 136 7.33 -12.76 3.72
N GLY A 137 7.29 -11.49 4.13
CA GLY A 137 6.76 -11.04 5.42
C GLY A 137 7.35 -11.75 6.64
N MET A 138 6.53 -11.88 7.69
CA MET A 138 6.90 -12.52 8.96
C MET A 138 7.28 -14.00 8.78
N GLN A 139 6.63 -14.71 7.85
CA GLN A 139 6.86 -16.14 7.63
C GLN A 139 8.29 -16.41 7.14
N ARG A 140 8.75 -15.67 6.13
CA ARG A 140 10.10 -15.81 5.60
C ARG A 140 11.15 -15.36 6.61
N TRP A 141 10.91 -14.25 7.31
CA TRP A 141 11.78 -13.76 8.38
C TRP A 141 12.09 -14.86 9.41
N LYS A 142 11.06 -15.56 9.89
CA LYS A 142 11.20 -16.68 10.83
C LYS A 142 11.86 -17.90 10.21
N ALA A 143 11.48 -18.26 8.99
CA ALA A 143 12.03 -19.44 8.31
C ALA A 143 13.54 -19.32 8.09
N GLU A 144 14.05 -18.09 7.92
CA GLU A 144 15.49 -17.80 7.81
C GLU A 144 16.20 -17.63 9.16
N GLY A 145 15.50 -17.80 10.29
CA GLY A 145 16.09 -17.83 11.63
C GLY A 145 16.40 -16.45 12.23
N HIS A 146 15.80 -15.39 11.70
CA HIS A 146 15.98 -14.03 12.22
C HIS A 146 15.23 -13.80 13.55
N PRO A 147 15.70 -12.90 14.43
CA PRO A 147 15.13 -12.72 15.76
C PRO A 147 13.71 -12.14 15.71
N VAL A 148 12.88 -12.55 16.67
CA VAL A 148 11.54 -11.98 16.91
C VAL A 148 11.43 -11.47 18.33
N THR A 149 10.47 -10.60 18.60
CA THR A 149 10.23 -10.06 19.93
C THR A 149 8.74 -9.89 20.22
N THR A 150 8.40 -9.71 21.50
CA THR A 150 7.09 -9.26 21.98
C THR A 150 7.17 -7.86 22.61
N ALA A 151 8.37 -7.26 22.62
CA ALA A 151 8.60 -5.96 23.23
C ALA A 151 7.96 -4.84 22.42
N VAL A 152 6.84 -4.32 22.92
CA VAL A 152 6.17 -3.15 22.34
C VAL A 152 6.99 -1.89 22.58
N ARG A 153 7.26 -1.13 21.51
CA ARG A 153 7.88 0.19 21.58
C ARG A 153 6.85 1.28 21.28
N THR A 154 6.94 2.38 22.01
CA THR A 154 6.35 3.67 21.61
C THR A 154 7.44 4.48 20.91
N PRO A 155 7.35 4.72 19.59
CA PRO A 155 8.36 5.51 18.88
C PRO A 155 8.30 6.98 19.32
N ASP A 156 9.46 7.65 19.28
CA ASP A 156 9.48 9.11 19.36
C ASP A 156 8.74 9.70 18.17
N ARG A 157 8.06 10.82 18.38
CA ARG A 157 7.29 11.47 17.31
C ARG A 157 8.24 11.94 16.20
N GLY A 158 7.94 11.55 14.97
CA GLY A 158 8.64 12.02 13.78
C GLY A 158 8.31 13.47 13.43
N SER A 159 8.94 13.98 12.38
CA SER A 159 8.60 15.26 11.75
C SER A 159 8.53 15.04 10.24
N LEU A 160 7.33 15.16 9.68
CA LEU A 160 7.07 14.82 8.28
C LEU A 160 6.50 16.02 7.52
N THR A 161 7.17 16.38 6.42
CA THR A 161 6.67 17.38 5.47
C THR A 161 5.89 16.66 4.35
N PRO A 162 4.54 16.70 4.34
CA PRO A 162 3.76 15.99 3.34
C PRO A 162 3.97 16.58 1.94
N ARG A 163 4.15 15.71 0.94
CA ARG A 163 4.29 16.06 -0.48
C ARG A 163 3.31 15.19 -1.30
N PRO A 164 2.00 15.41 -1.14
CA PRO A 164 1.01 14.53 -1.73
C PRO A 164 1.12 14.45 -3.25
N ARG A 165 0.90 13.26 -3.80
CA ARG A 165 0.89 12.89 -5.23
C ARG A 165 -0.57 12.65 -5.67
N PRO A 166 -1.39 13.71 -5.85
CA PRO A 166 -2.82 13.58 -6.08
C PRO A 166 -3.15 12.76 -7.34
N GLU A 167 -2.25 12.72 -8.32
CA GLU A 167 -2.39 11.96 -9.56
C GLU A 167 -2.44 10.43 -9.37
N ARG A 168 -2.05 9.92 -8.19
CA ARG A 168 -2.13 8.49 -7.90
C ARG A 168 -3.56 8.02 -7.70
N VAL A 169 -4.45 8.87 -7.20
CA VAL A 169 -5.85 8.55 -6.87
C VAL A 169 -6.77 9.25 -7.87
N VAL A 170 -7.72 8.50 -8.44
CA VAL A 170 -8.69 9.04 -9.40
C VAL A 170 -10.10 8.94 -8.85
N THR A 171 -10.95 9.89 -9.23
CA THR A 171 -12.38 9.90 -8.83
C THR A 171 -13.22 9.01 -9.74
N ALA A 172 -14.41 8.64 -9.27
CA ALA A 172 -15.38 7.89 -10.10
C ALA A 172 -15.76 8.64 -11.38
N ASP A 173 -15.89 9.98 -11.33
CA ASP A 173 -16.16 10.80 -12.50
C ASP A 173 -14.96 10.84 -13.47
N TRP A 174 -13.74 10.87 -12.94
CA TRP A 174 -12.52 10.78 -13.76
C TRP A 174 -12.48 9.48 -14.55
N VAL A 175 -12.83 8.35 -13.90
CA VAL A 175 -12.92 7.02 -14.53
C VAL A 175 -14.04 7.00 -15.57
N ARG A 176 -15.23 7.48 -15.22
CA ARG A 176 -16.40 7.51 -16.13
C ARG A 176 -16.09 8.27 -17.43
N ALA A 177 -15.40 9.40 -17.33
CA ALA A 177 -15.03 10.21 -18.48
C ALA A 177 -14.01 9.55 -19.42
N ARG A 178 -13.37 8.43 -19.01
CA ARG A 178 -12.23 7.81 -19.70
C ARG A 178 -12.42 6.33 -20.03
N LEU A 179 -13.59 5.75 -19.80
CA LEU A 179 -13.86 4.32 -20.06
C LEU A 179 -13.46 3.89 -21.47
N ASP A 180 -13.76 4.73 -22.46
CA ASP A 180 -13.50 4.44 -23.89
C ASP A 180 -12.27 5.19 -24.45
N SER A 181 -11.51 5.88 -23.59
CA SER A 181 -10.35 6.66 -24.03
C SER A 181 -9.15 5.77 -24.34
N ALA A 182 -8.58 5.91 -25.54
CA ALA A 182 -7.30 5.31 -25.88
C ALA A 182 -6.21 5.76 -24.88
N GLY A 183 -5.33 4.85 -24.47
CA GLY A 183 -4.26 5.11 -23.51
C GLY A 183 -4.59 4.80 -22.05
N TYR A 184 -5.83 4.42 -21.72
CA TYR A 184 -6.21 3.99 -20.37
C TYR A 184 -6.66 2.52 -20.34
N ARG A 185 -6.35 1.87 -19.23
CA ARG A 185 -6.79 0.51 -18.90
C ARG A 185 -7.17 0.47 -17.43
N ILE A 186 -8.28 -0.20 -17.13
CA ILE A 186 -8.73 -0.43 -15.75
C ILE A 186 -8.38 -1.86 -15.42
N ILE A 187 -7.64 -2.06 -14.33
CA ILE A 187 -7.30 -3.39 -13.82
C ILE A 187 -8.07 -3.59 -12.52
N ASP A 188 -8.89 -4.63 -12.48
CA ASP A 188 -9.60 -5.05 -11.29
C ASP A 188 -8.85 -6.22 -10.63
N ALA A 189 -8.37 -5.99 -9.41
CA ALA A 189 -7.55 -6.94 -8.66
C ALA A 189 -8.35 -7.94 -7.80
N ARG A 190 -9.69 -7.89 -7.87
CA ARG A 190 -10.55 -8.82 -7.12
C ARG A 190 -10.48 -10.23 -7.69
N ALA A 191 -10.85 -11.22 -6.87
CA ALA A 191 -11.00 -12.59 -7.32
C ALA A 191 -12.05 -12.68 -8.47
N PRO A 192 -11.88 -13.61 -9.43
CA PRO A 192 -12.77 -13.72 -10.60
C PRO A 192 -14.24 -13.86 -10.22
N VAL A 193 -14.54 -14.58 -9.14
CA VAL A 193 -15.91 -14.77 -8.64
C VAL A 193 -16.66 -13.46 -8.35
N HIS A 194 -15.93 -12.40 -7.95
CA HIS A 194 -16.51 -11.06 -7.72
C HIS A 194 -16.56 -10.23 -9.02
N TYR A 195 -15.51 -10.33 -9.83
CA TYR A 195 -15.40 -9.65 -11.11
C TYR A 195 -16.48 -10.11 -12.10
N ASP A 196 -16.68 -11.42 -12.23
CA ASP A 196 -17.69 -12.04 -13.10
C ASP A 196 -19.12 -11.88 -12.57
N GLY A 197 -19.28 -11.35 -11.36
CA GLY A 197 -20.58 -11.12 -10.73
C GLY A 197 -21.27 -12.39 -10.25
N ILE A 198 -20.53 -13.48 -10.03
CA ILE A 198 -21.05 -14.71 -9.44
C ILE A 198 -21.39 -14.44 -7.96
N GLN A 199 -20.43 -13.90 -7.20
CA GLN A 199 -20.59 -13.51 -5.79
C GLN A 199 -20.50 -11.98 -5.62
N PRO A 200 -21.26 -11.39 -4.69
CA PRO A 200 -21.13 -9.98 -4.39
C PRO A 200 -19.80 -9.70 -3.66
N THR A 201 -19.26 -8.50 -3.86
CA THR A 201 -18.29 -7.91 -2.92
C THR A 201 -19.08 -7.25 -1.79
N TYR A 202 -18.50 -7.17 -0.60
CA TYR A 202 -19.12 -6.56 0.57
C TYR A 202 -18.37 -5.30 0.98
N LEU A 203 -19.12 -4.27 1.33
CA LEU A 203 -18.63 -3.03 1.91
C LEU A 203 -19.40 -2.81 3.21
N HIS A 204 -18.69 -2.83 4.35
CA HIS A 204 -19.30 -2.80 5.70
C HIS A 204 -20.47 -3.78 5.86
N ARG A 205 -20.28 -5.04 5.41
CA ARG A 205 -21.29 -6.13 5.44
C ARG A 205 -22.50 -5.91 4.51
N THR A 206 -22.52 -4.83 3.74
CA THR A 206 -23.54 -4.59 2.73
C THR A 206 -23.04 -5.08 1.38
N PRO A 207 -23.77 -5.97 0.67
CA PRO A 207 -23.37 -6.39 -0.67
C PRO A 207 -23.46 -5.20 -1.63
N VAL A 208 -22.42 -4.99 -2.43
CA VAL A 208 -22.43 -4.01 -3.52
C VAL A 208 -22.92 -4.65 -4.82
N ARG A 209 -23.22 -3.82 -5.83
CA ARG A 209 -23.60 -4.30 -7.17
C ARG A 209 -22.55 -5.28 -7.69
N LYS A 210 -23.00 -6.45 -8.14
CA LYS A 210 -22.14 -7.49 -8.71
C LYS A 210 -21.55 -7.06 -10.06
N GLY A 211 -20.47 -7.73 -10.47
CA GLY A 211 -19.79 -7.51 -11.74
C GLY A 211 -18.62 -6.54 -11.60
N HIS A 212 -18.22 -5.96 -12.73
CA HIS A 212 -17.05 -5.07 -12.84
C HIS A 212 -17.37 -3.82 -13.67
N ILE A 213 -16.40 -2.89 -13.71
CA ILE A 213 -16.49 -1.68 -14.54
C ILE A 213 -16.34 -2.09 -16.01
N PRO A 214 -17.22 -1.66 -16.95
CA PRO A 214 -17.09 -2.00 -18.37
C PRO A 214 -15.70 -1.71 -18.92
N GLY A 215 -15.13 -2.66 -19.66
CA GLY A 215 -13.80 -2.55 -20.27
C GLY A 215 -12.63 -2.78 -19.31
N ALA A 216 -12.88 -3.03 -18.01
CA ALA A 216 -11.83 -3.47 -17.11
C ALA A 216 -11.28 -4.86 -17.51
N ALA A 217 -10.02 -5.11 -17.19
CA ALA A 217 -9.43 -6.44 -17.21
C ALA A 217 -9.32 -6.96 -15.77
N ASN A 218 -9.49 -8.27 -15.58
CA ASN A 218 -9.28 -8.89 -14.28
C ASN A 218 -7.87 -9.44 -14.15
N VAL A 219 -7.11 -8.94 -13.17
CA VAL A 219 -5.81 -9.49 -12.78
C VAL A 219 -5.84 -9.65 -11.26
N PRO A 220 -6.35 -10.78 -10.73
CA PRO A 220 -6.48 -10.99 -9.29
C PRO A 220 -5.15 -10.78 -8.58
N PHE A 221 -5.15 -10.20 -7.38
CA PHE A 221 -3.91 -10.00 -6.63
C PHE A 221 -3.17 -11.32 -6.35
N SER A 222 -3.89 -12.45 -6.28
CA SER A 222 -3.28 -13.77 -6.11
C SER A 222 -2.40 -14.18 -7.30
N ALA A 223 -2.55 -13.53 -8.46
CA ALA A 223 -1.71 -13.76 -9.62
C ALA A 223 -0.32 -13.11 -9.49
N ILE A 224 -0.15 -12.12 -8.61
CA ILE A 224 1.13 -11.40 -8.43
C ILE A 224 1.98 -11.97 -7.29
N VAL A 225 1.47 -12.95 -6.55
CA VAL A 225 2.18 -13.64 -5.47
C VAL A 225 2.36 -15.12 -5.76
N ASP A 226 3.40 -15.72 -5.18
CA ASP A 226 3.58 -17.17 -5.13
C ASP A 226 2.82 -17.81 -3.95
N GLU A 227 2.91 -19.14 -3.81
CA GLU A 227 2.26 -19.90 -2.74
C GLU A 227 2.80 -19.57 -1.34
N ALA A 228 3.98 -18.95 -1.27
CA ALA A 228 4.61 -18.45 -0.05
C ALA A 228 4.32 -16.95 0.17
N LEU A 229 3.35 -16.38 -0.56
CA LEU A 229 2.96 -14.97 -0.50
C LEU A 229 4.10 -13.99 -0.80
N ARG A 230 5.13 -14.42 -1.54
CA ARG A 230 6.17 -13.54 -2.07
C ARG A 230 5.73 -12.93 -3.38
N ILE A 231 6.16 -11.71 -3.66
CA ILE A 231 5.91 -11.09 -4.96
C ILE A 231 6.67 -11.90 -6.03
N ARG A 232 5.99 -12.28 -7.11
CA ARG A 232 6.63 -12.98 -8.21
C ARG A 232 7.71 -12.12 -8.88
N PRO A 233 8.77 -12.73 -9.44
CA PRO A 233 9.79 -12.00 -10.19
C PRO A 233 9.16 -11.13 -11.30
N VAL A 234 9.77 -9.97 -11.56
CA VAL A 234 9.25 -9.00 -12.56
C VAL A 234 9.12 -9.63 -13.93
N GLU A 235 9.99 -10.58 -14.27
CA GLU A 235 9.98 -11.34 -15.53
C GLU A 235 8.71 -12.18 -15.69
N GLU A 236 8.11 -12.66 -14.60
CA GLU A 236 6.84 -13.41 -14.61
C GLU A 236 5.61 -12.49 -14.67
N LEU A 237 5.78 -11.20 -14.35
CA LEU A 237 4.69 -10.22 -14.26
C LEU A 237 4.53 -9.35 -15.52
N ARG A 238 5.41 -9.50 -16.51
CA ARG A 238 5.46 -8.70 -17.74
C ARG A 238 4.57 -9.22 -18.87
#